data_AF-A0A0P1AMK7-F1
#
_entry.id   AF-A0A0P1AMK7-F1
#
_cell.length_a   1.000
_cell.length_b   1.000
_cell.length_c   1.000
_cell.angle_alpha   90.00
_cell.angle_beta   90.00
_cell.angle_gamma   90.00
#
_symmetry.space_group_name_H-M   'P 1'
#
loop_
_entity.id
_entity.type
_entity.pdbx_description
1 polymer ?
#
loop_
_entity_poly.entity_id
_entity_poly.type
_entity_poly.pdbx_seq_one_letter_code
_entity_poly.pdbx_strand_id
1 'polypeptide(L)'
;MIDTSKSLHLLTTLLSQWVACGRLSYKFSVAAITSGRDGKPQIIATFSKPTLQTPAAEAVARLYFYLSIDLQRVCGFTVEQDLHFHNLETIRFNEAILDRIIRRKMQLRAAQLVDLSDEFVATRVPAVICKRKEEQRKLDRDATEEYLLEQMQHRDFYSDGYLPFEVFRETLNSVELSSRVVSREVLLALVAANRDGMVSYGEFVSVAADMIDVIVGPDDKYDEEILTEDEWLDQFEIVSARQTHYTIEKLTALIDAHVERTADVENAMAVHWATAETDSTAVVEKNKQKNEEKDLNLNSGLASTMKNILDDDQRCSHSAGSRRASFKQGIRMSRHQLRSILETPQLLLSNAEINLIVALVKTETNTLGVEEVLCEELILLIRRVRRMIFDYQRKCFVDRIEKYILDQFETCEKHNLEGTSKHLKKRLTQKEVKRAVRDMQKLLLSPIQKMQLVALTQERADEPDHMVNYLKLIPRMAQQLHELVDATFLKKKAKLLHDVNILNIKKVNLPCEGVVRQASYGSFAQYDTLQLGVIPMRDFYTALEHLSHTHDFPFESKAERIQSGVLADPSGDGRVNYARFQHLMYPLMIHFYQEHEVLRAMCIGDKST
;
A
#
# COMPACT_ATOMS: atom_id res chain seq x y z
N MET A 1 21.94 -21.05 52.91
CA MET A 1 21.03 -19.87 52.81
C MET A 1 21.70 -18.73 53.54
N ILE A 2 21.90 -17.60 52.85
CA ILE A 2 22.49 -16.39 53.46
C ILE A 2 21.46 -15.83 54.44
N ASP A 3 21.87 -15.57 55.68
CA ASP A 3 21.02 -14.99 56.71
C ASP A 3 20.85 -13.48 56.46
N THR A 4 19.86 -13.15 55.63
CA THR A 4 19.54 -11.77 55.20
C THR A 4 19.27 -10.84 56.38
N SER A 5 18.84 -11.38 57.53
CA SER A 5 18.57 -10.61 58.74
C SER A 5 19.83 -9.96 59.31
N LYS A 6 20.95 -10.69 59.32
CA LYS A 6 22.25 -10.18 59.83
C LYS A 6 22.78 -9.07 58.94
N SER A 7 22.70 -9.25 57.63
CA SER A 7 23.16 -8.25 56.66
C SER A 7 22.35 -6.96 56.73
N LEU A 8 21.03 -7.04 56.90
CA LEU A 8 20.16 -5.88 57.12
C LEU A 8 20.51 -5.16 58.43
N HIS A 9 20.75 -5.91 59.51
CA HIS A 9 21.11 -5.34 60.79
C HIS A 9 22.45 -4.58 60.74
N LEU A 10 23.44 -5.11 60.02
CA LEU A 10 24.74 -4.45 59.81
C LEU A 10 24.60 -3.10 59.11
N LEU A 11 23.87 -3.04 57.98
CA LEU A 11 23.69 -1.77 57.28
C LEU A 11 22.85 -0.78 58.10
N THR A 12 21.81 -1.26 58.77
CA THR A 12 20.99 -0.41 59.65
C THR A 12 21.84 0.21 60.77
N THR A 13 22.70 -0.59 61.40
CA THR A 13 23.62 -0.12 62.44
C THR A 13 24.60 0.92 61.92
N LEU A 14 25.17 0.70 60.73
CA LEU A 14 26.07 1.65 60.08
C LEU A 14 25.38 3.00 59.80
N LEU A 15 24.18 2.97 59.22
CA LEU A 15 23.42 4.18 58.91
C LEU A 15 22.95 4.90 60.19
N SER A 16 22.52 4.16 61.21
CA SER A 16 22.21 4.73 62.53
C SER A 16 23.43 5.39 63.17
N GLN A 17 24.63 4.81 63.02
CA GLN A 17 25.87 5.42 63.47
C GLN A 17 26.16 6.73 62.71
N TRP A 18 25.92 6.76 61.39
CA TRP A 18 26.08 8.00 60.61
C TRP A 18 25.13 9.10 61.06
N VAL A 19 23.88 8.75 61.41
CA VAL A 19 22.94 9.70 62.01
C VAL A 19 23.44 10.19 63.37
N ALA A 20 23.87 9.28 64.26
CA ALA A 20 24.36 9.64 65.59
C ALA A 20 25.60 10.55 65.56
N CYS A 21 26.46 10.38 64.55
CA CYS A 21 27.63 11.23 64.32
C CYS A 21 27.33 12.51 63.52
N GLY A 22 26.07 12.81 63.21
CA GLY A 22 25.68 14.00 62.42
C GLY A 22 26.15 13.97 60.96
N ARG A 23 26.47 12.80 60.41
CA ARG A 23 26.91 12.62 59.01
C ARG A 23 25.76 12.39 58.03
N LEU A 24 24.56 12.10 58.53
CA LEU A 24 23.37 11.82 57.74
C LEU A 24 22.16 12.49 58.42
N SER A 25 21.54 13.46 57.75
CA SER A 25 20.29 14.12 58.17
C SER A 25 19.04 13.48 57.56
N TYR A 26 19.18 12.65 56.52
CA TYR A 26 18.08 11.95 55.86
C TYR A 26 17.48 10.83 56.73
N LYS A 27 16.15 10.69 56.70
CA LYS A 27 15.46 9.48 57.17
C LYS A 27 15.74 8.36 56.18
N PHE A 28 15.94 7.14 56.66
CA PHE A 28 16.25 6.01 55.81
C PHE A 28 15.41 4.78 56.13
N SER A 29 15.14 3.97 55.10
CA SER A 29 14.60 2.62 55.22
C SER A 29 15.47 1.64 54.44
N VAL A 30 15.70 0.46 55.01
CA VAL A 30 16.60 -0.55 54.44
C VAL A 30 15.80 -1.78 54.01
N ALA A 31 16.03 -2.28 52.81
CA ALA A 31 15.41 -3.49 52.29
C ALA A 31 16.45 -4.41 51.62
N ALA A 32 16.26 -5.72 51.75
CA ALA A 32 17.12 -6.70 51.09
C ALA A 32 16.63 -6.92 49.65
N ILE A 33 17.54 -7.01 48.69
CA ILE A 33 17.22 -7.36 47.30
C ILE A 33 17.64 -8.80 47.08
N THR A 34 16.72 -9.64 46.62
CA THR A 34 16.91 -11.09 46.43
C THR A 34 17.81 -11.45 45.24
N SER A 35 18.16 -10.50 44.37
CA SER A 35 19.01 -10.75 43.19
C SER A 35 19.61 -9.47 42.61
N GLY A 36 20.90 -9.21 42.89
CA GLY A 36 21.70 -8.23 42.16
C GLY A 36 22.19 -8.79 40.81
N ARG A 37 22.40 -7.93 39.80
CA ARG A 37 22.85 -8.34 38.43
C ARG A 37 24.15 -9.16 38.41
N ASP A 38 24.98 -9.04 39.44
CA ASP A 38 26.32 -9.65 39.49
C ASP A 38 26.42 -10.83 40.47
N GLY A 39 25.29 -11.34 40.99
CA GLY A 39 25.27 -12.43 41.98
C GLY A 39 25.83 -12.05 43.36
N LYS A 40 26.29 -10.80 43.55
CA LYS A 40 26.72 -10.28 44.85
C LYS A 40 25.50 -9.87 45.67
N PRO A 41 25.46 -10.18 46.98
CA PRO A 41 24.37 -9.74 47.85
C PRO A 41 24.40 -8.22 47.97
N GLN A 42 23.26 -7.59 47.65
CA GLN A 42 23.06 -6.15 47.69
C GLN A 42 21.92 -5.81 48.65
N ILE A 43 22.10 -4.72 49.39
CA ILE A 43 21.06 -4.14 50.24
C ILE A 43 20.76 -2.74 49.72
N ILE A 44 19.48 -2.42 49.57
CA ILE A 44 19.05 -1.08 49.17
C ILE A 44 18.70 -0.26 50.41
N ALA A 45 19.26 0.93 50.50
CA ALA A 45 18.82 1.94 51.45
C ALA A 45 18.16 3.09 50.70
N THR A 46 16.99 3.47 51.20
CA THR A 46 16.10 4.46 50.61
C THR A 46 16.08 5.66 51.53
N PHE A 47 16.54 6.82 51.04
CA PHE A 47 16.73 8.06 51.81
C PHE A 47 15.69 9.10 51.43
N SER A 48 15.03 9.68 52.44
CA SER A 48 14.01 10.70 52.28
C SER A 48 14.20 11.83 53.29
N LYS A 49 13.84 13.05 52.91
CA LYS A 49 13.91 14.24 53.78
C LYS A 49 12.54 14.90 53.83
N PRO A 50 11.60 14.35 54.61
CA PRO A 50 10.28 14.95 54.75
C PRO A 50 10.41 16.32 55.43
N THR A 51 9.59 17.26 55.00
CA THR A 51 9.51 18.60 55.61
C THR A 51 8.24 18.71 56.45
N LEU A 52 8.15 19.73 57.31
CA LEU A 52 6.92 19.99 58.07
C LEU A 52 5.71 20.32 57.16
N GLN A 53 5.97 20.80 55.94
CA GLN A 53 4.93 21.14 54.96
C GLN A 53 4.55 19.92 54.09
N THR A 54 5.49 19.00 53.86
CA THR A 54 5.30 17.80 53.04
C THR A 54 5.71 16.54 53.82
N PRO A 55 4.77 15.91 54.56
CA PRO A 55 5.06 14.72 55.37
C PRO A 55 5.45 13.51 54.51
N ALA A 56 4.99 13.46 53.26
CA ALA A 56 5.53 12.61 52.21
C ALA A 56 6.63 13.36 51.47
N ALA A 57 7.84 12.80 51.43
CA ALA A 57 8.98 13.45 50.74
C ALA A 57 8.72 13.55 49.23
N GLU A 58 9.02 14.72 48.65
CA GLU A 58 8.76 15.01 47.24
C GLU A 58 9.59 14.17 46.27
N ALA A 59 10.75 13.68 46.72
CA ALA A 59 11.61 12.74 46.03
C ALA A 59 12.42 11.93 47.04
N VAL A 60 12.91 10.78 46.58
CA VAL A 60 13.65 9.81 47.40
C VAL A 60 14.92 9.39 46.66
N ALA A 61 16.03 9.23 47.38
CA ALA A 61 17.29 8.74 46.83
C ALA A 61 17.53 7.29 47.24
N ARG A 62 17.88 6.42 46.29
CA ARG A 62 18.25 5.02 46.57
C ARG A 62 19.75 4.82 46.43
N LEU A 63 20.37 4.16 47.40
CA LEU A 63 21.75 3.69 47.32
C LEU A 63 21.79 2.18 47.46
N TYR A 64 22.64 1.53 46.67
CA TYR A 64 22.85 0.09 46.70
C TYR A 64 24.17 -0.18 47.42
N PHE A 65 24.09 -0.80 48.60
CA PHE A 65 25.24 -1.13 49.42
C PHE A 65 25.72 -2.55 49.14
N TYR A 66 27.04 -2.70 49.03
CA TYR A 66 27.72 -3.96 48.75
C TYR A 66 28.42 -4.44 50.02
N LEU A 67 28.21 -5.72 50.33
CA LEU A 67 28.83 -6.39 51.47
C LEU A 67 30.12 -7.10 51.04
N SER A 68 31.01 -7.30 52.00
CA SER A 68 32.18 -8.17 51.87
C SER A 68 31.77 -9.63 51.70
N ILE A 69 32.71 -10.47 51.24
CA ILE A 69 32.46 -11.90 50.97
C ILE A 69 32.05 -12.65 52.24
N ASP A 70 32.57 -12.26 53.40
CA ASP A 70 32.21 -12.78 54.72
C ASP A 70 30.90 -12.21 55.29
N LEU A 71 30.27 -11.28 54.57
CA LEU A 71 29.03 -10.57 54.93
C LEU A 71 29.10 -9.84 56.28
N GLN A 72 30.29 -9.61 56.82
CA GLN A 72 30.49 -8.94 58.11
C GLN A 72 30.65 -7.42 57.97
N ARG A 73 30.93 -6.92 56.77
CA ARG A 73 31.27 -5.51 56.56
C ARG A 73 30.62 -4.95 55.29
N VAL A 74 30.24 -3.67 55.35
CA VAL A 74 29.79 -2.92 54.18
C VAL A 74 31.02 -2.34 53.47
N CYS A 75 31.30 -2.80 52.25
CA CYS A 75 32.49 -2.39 51.49
C CYS A 75 32.32 -1.05 50.79
N GLY A 76 31.12 -0.77 50.30
CA GLY A 76 30.88 0.39 49.46
C GLY A 76 29.43 0.52 49.03
N PHE A 77 29.15 1.53 48.22
CA PHE A 77 27.83 1.74 47.64
C PHE A 77 27.89 2.27 46.20
N THR A 78 26.83 2.03 45.44
CA THR A 78 26.57 2.70 44.17
C THR A 78 25.31 3.56 44.31
N VAL A 79 25.26 4.64 43.56
CA VAL A 79 24.13 5.56 43.56
C VAL A 79 23.10 5.12 42.52
N GLU A 80 21.82 5.31 42.79
CA GLU A 80 20.79 5.10 41.77
C GLU A 80 21.11 5.92 40.50
N GLN A 81 21.26 5.24 39.35
CA GLN A 81 21.64 5.80 38.04
C GLN A 81 23.13 6.13 37.85
N ASP A 82 24.00 5.85 38.83
CA ASP A 82 25.47 5.93 38.67
C ASP A 82 26.11 4.61 39.08
N LEU A 83 26.74 3.94 38.10
CA LEU A 83 27.42 2.66 38.29
C LEU A 83 28.79 2.81 38.97
N HIS A 84 29.24 4.03 39.25
CA HIS A 84 30.49 4.25 39.95
C HIS A 84 30.43 3.70 41.38
N PHE A 85 31.34 2.78 41.68
CA PHE A 85 31.45 2.15 42.99
C PHE A 85 32.21 3.05 43.96
N HIS A 86 31.51 3.55 44.98
CA HIS A 86 32.11 4.32 46.06
C HIS A 86 32.59 3.37 47.16
N ASN A 87 33.89 3.15 47.22
CA ASN A 87 34.51 2.37 48.28
C ASN A 87 34.53 3.18 49.60
N LEU A 88 33.90 2.65 50.65
CA LEU A 88 33.79 3.31 51.95
C LEU A 88 35.10 3.30 52.76
N GLU A 89 36.08 2.49 52.36
CA GLU A 89 37.43 2.50 52.94
C GLU A 89 38.24 3.70 52.47
N THR A 90 38.05 4.11 51.21
CA THR A 90 38.82 5.18 50.57
C THR A 90 38.10 6.51 50.61
N ILE A 91 36.76 6.50 50.54
CA ILE A 91 35.93 7.71 50.46
C ILE A 91 35.02 7.78 51.68
N ARG A 92 35.09 8.92 52.39
CA ARG A 92 34.10 9.23 53.43
C ARG A 92 32.77 9.58 52.79
N PHE A 93 31.69 8.94 53.25
CA PHE A 93 30.33 9.27 52.80
C PHE A 93 30.04 10.76 52.99
N ASN A 94 29.55 11.40 51.92
CA ASN A 94 29.15 12.80 51.91
C ASN A 94 27.66 12.91 51.54
N GLU A 95 26.88 13.48 52.45
CA GLU A 95 25.46 13.69 52.29
C GLU A 95 25.08 14.55 51.06
N ALA A 96 25.99 15.39 50.56
CA ALA A 96 25.78 16.20 49.35
C ALA A 96 25.47 15.34 48.10
N ILE A 97 25.85 14.06 48.10
CA ILE A 97 25.47 13.11 47.05
C ILE A 97 23.94 12.92 47.03
N LEU A 98 23.31 12.78 48.20
CA LEU A 98 21.85 12.65 48.33
C LEU A 98 21.15 13.93 47.89
N ASP A 99 21.66 15.09 48.30
CA ASP A 99 21.13 16.40 47.88
C ASP A 99 21.18 16.58 46.36
N ARG A 100 22.27 16.15 45.72
CA ARG A 100 22.42 16.22 44.26
C ARG A 100 21.42 15.32 43.53
N ILE A 101 21.19 14.10 44.03
CA ILE A 101 20.21 13.16 43.46
C ILE A 101 18.81 13.75 43.56
N ILE A 102 18.42 14.22 44.75
CA ILE A 102 17.09 14.75 45.01
C ILE A 102 16.84 16.03 44.21
N ARG A 103 17.81 16.96 44.19
CA ARG A 103 17.71 18.18 43.38
C ARG A 103 17.52 17.85 41.90
N ARG A 104 18.25 16.87 41.37
CA ARG A 104 18.10 16.43 39.98
C ARG A 104 16.73 15.79 39.73
N LYS A 105 16.24 14.93 40.63
CA LYS A 105 14.89 14.34 40.51
C LYS A 105 13.79 15.41 40.53
N MET A 106 13.92 16.40 41.41
CA MET A 106 13.00 17.53 41.49
C MET A 106 13.03 18.41 40.23
N GLN A 107 14.21 18.68 39.67
CA GLN A 107 14.35 19.41 38.40
C GLN A 107 13.70 18.66 37.23
N LEU A 108 13.88 17.34 37.16
CA LEU A 108 13.26 16.51 36.13
C LEU A 108 11.73 16.47 36.25
N ARG A 109 11.20 16.45 37.48
CA ARG A 109 9.76 16.54 37.74
C ARG A 109 9.20 17.90 37.33
N ALA A 110 9.87 18.99 37.70
CA ALA A 110 9.44 20.34 37.37
C ALA A 110 9.38 20.60 35.85
N ALA A 111 10.25 19.95 35.08
CA ALA A 111 10.27 20.04 33.63
C ALA A 111 9.22 19.15 32.93
N GLN A 112 8.38 18.41 33.67
CA GLN A 112 7.46 17.38 33.14
C GLN A 112 8.14 16.33 32.22
N LEU A 113 9.47 16.21 32.30
CA LEU A 113 10.22 15.31 31.45
C LEU A 113 10.09 13.85 31.92
N VAL A 114 9.67 13.61 33.18
CA VAL A 114 9.57 12.26 33.74
C VAL A 114 8.50 12.14 34.83
N ASP A 115 7.64 11.11 34.73
CA ASP A 115 6.75 10.66 35.80
C ASP A 115 7.57 9.83 36.83
N LEU A 116 7.47 10.16 38.12
CA LEU A 116 8.35 9.67 39.20
C LEU A 116 7.69 8.56 40.07
N SER A 117 6.58 7.97 39.63
CA SER A 117 6.03 6.78 40.29
C SER A 117 7.00 5.58 40.19
N ASP A 118 6.88 4.60 41.10
CA ASP A 118 7.81 3.46 41.24
C ASP A 118 7.90 2.53 40.00
N GLU A 119 7.10 2.79 38.96
CA GLU A 119 7.21 2.19 37.63
C GLU A 119 8.40 2.72 36.78
N PHE A 120 9.21 3.63 37.36
CA PHE A 120 10.34 4.33 36.75
C PHE A 120 11.41 3.45 36.07
N VAL A 121 11.52 2.17 36.46
CA VAL A 121 12.50 1.25 35.84
C VAL A 121 12.02 0.79 34.47
N ALA A 122 10.70 0.71 34.25
CA ALA A 122 10.12 0.27 32.98
C ALA A 122 10.14 1.39 31.92
N THR A 123 9.98 2.65 32.31
CA THR A 123 9.87 3.80 31.39
C THR A 123 11.18 4.26 30.76
N ARG A 124 12.34 3.69 31.14
CA ARG A 124 13.65 4.01 30.55
C ARG A 124 14.21 2.94 29.63
N VAL A 125 13.55 1.81 29.50
CA VAL A 125 13.93 0.81 28.50
C VAL A 125 13.27 1.26 27.20
N PRO A 126 14.05 1.66 26.17
CA PRO A 126 13.49 2.08 24.89
C PRO A 126 12.49 1.06 24.33
N ALA A 127 12.74 -0.24 24.55
CA ALA A 127 11.83 -1.32 24.18
C ALA A 127 10.43 -1.22 24.85
N VAL A 128 10.34 -0.80 26.11
CA VAL A 128 9.05 -0.66 26.82
C VAL A 128 8.33 0.61 26.37
N ILE A 129 9.03 1.72 26.13
CA ILE A 129 8.44 2.93 25.56
C ILE A 129 7.90 2.63 24.16
N CYS A 130 8.68 1.96 23.31
CA CYS A 130 8.26 1.55 21.98
C CYS A 130 7.05 0.61 22.06
N LYS A 131 7.06 -0.36 22.98
CA LYS A 131 5.93 -1.26 23.19
C LYS A 131 4.66 -0.51 23.60
N ARG A 132 4.75 0.42 24.57
CA ARG A 132 3.60 1.23 25.00
C ARG A 132 3.09 2.14 23.88
N LYS A 133 3.98 2.76 23.10
CA LYS A 133 3.60 3.56 21.93
C LYS A 133 2.89 2.70 20.88
N GLU A 134 3.36 1.48 20.64
CA GLU A 134 2.72 0.55 19.72
C GLU A 134 1.34 0.09 20.24
N GLU A 135 1.21 -0.17 21.55
CA GLU A 135 -0.07 -0.48 22.20
C GLU A 135 -1.05 0.70 22.07
N GLN A 136 -0.61 1.93 22.32
CA GLN A 136 -1.44 3.11 22.14
C GLN A 136 -1.86 3.30 20.68
N ARG A 137 -0.91 3.19 19.74
CA ARG A 137 -1.18 3.30 18.31
C ARG A 137 -2.18 2.26 17.83
N LYS A 138 -2.10 1.04 18.39
CA LYS A 138 -3.10 0.00 18.13
C LYS A 138 -4.49 0.39 18.65
N LEU A 139 -4.58 0.93 19.87
CA LEU A 139 -5.86 1.43 20.41
C LEU A 139 -6.44 2.56 19.56
N ASP A 140 -5.61 3.50 19.12
CA ASP A 140 -6.04 4.61 18.25
C ASP A 140 -6.51 4.10 16.88
N ARG A 141 -5.82 3.09 16.34
CA ARG A 141 -6.22 2.39 15.11
C ARG A 141 -7.54 1.65 15.27
N ASP A 142 -7.72 0.90 16.36
CA ASP A 142 -8.95 0.16 16.64
C ASP A 142 -10.14 1.12 16.86
N ALA A 143 -9.92 2.26 17.53
CA ALA A 143 -10.92 3.33 17.66
C ALA A 143 -11.26 3.98 16.32
N THR A 144 -10.28 4.14 15.42
CA THR A 144 -10.51 4.64 14.06
C THR A 144 -11.34 3.65 13.24
N GLU A 145 -11.06 2.34 13.38
CA GLU A 145 -11.84 1.27 12.75
C GLU A 145 -13.30 1.28 13.21
N GLU A 146 -13.53 1.32 14.53
CA GLU A 146 -14.87 1.39 15.13
C GLU A 146 -15.62 2.64 14.64
N TYR A 147 -14.99 3.81 14.67
CA TYR A 147 -15.58 5.04 14.20
C TYR A 147 -15.98 4.98 12.71
N LEU A 148 -15.10 4.49 11.84
CA LEU A 148 -15.43 4.32 10.42
C LEU A 148 -16.58 3.33 10.21
N LEU A 149 -16.62 2.24 10.98
CA LEU A 149 -17.70 1.26 10.90
C LEU A 149 -19.04 1.89 11.29
N GLU A 150 -19.08 2.64 12.39
CA GLU A 150 -20.27 3.33 12.85
C GLU A 150 -20.80 4.33 11.81
N GLN A 151 -19.91 5.13 11.20
CA GLN A 151 -20.31 6.09 10.16
C GLN A 151 -20.91 5.41 8.93
N MET A 152 -20.34 4.27 8.51
CA MET A 152 -20.86 3.51 7.37
C MET A 152 -22.19 2.83 7.71
N GLN A 153 -22.31 2.20 8.87
CA GLN A 153 -23.54 1.57 9.34
C GLN A 153 -24.69 2.58 9.50
N HIS A 154 -24.39 3.81 9.92
CA HIS A 154 -25.40 4.87 10.03
C HIS A 154 -26.02 5.25 8.67
N ARG A 155 -25.30 4.99 7.57
CA ARG A 155 -25.73 5.27 6.19
C ARG A 155 -26.25 4.04 5.47
N ASP A 156 -26.10 2.86 6.06
CA ASP A 156 -26.61 1.59 5.56
C ASP A 156 -28.04 1.36 6.06
N PHE A 157 -29.01 1.86 5.28
CA PHE A 157 -30.44 1.72 5.58
C PHE A 157 -30.93 0.27 5.63
N TYR A 158 -30.22 -0.66 4.98
CA TYR A 158 -30.63 -2.06 4.89
C TYR A 158 -29.85 -2.95 5.87
N SER A 159 -28.78 -2.44 6.47
CA SER A 159 -27.88 -3.18 7.38
C SER A 159 -27.35 -4.47 6.74
N ASP A 160 -27.13 -4.45 5.43
CA ASP A 160 -26.67 -5.60 4.66
C ASP A 160 -25.14 -5.58 4.43
N GLY A 161 -24.46 -4.53 4.88
CA GLY A 161 -23.01 -4.37 4.72
C GLY A 161 -22.60 -3.68 3.42
N TYR A 162 -23.57 -3.17 2.65
CA TYR A 162 -23.34 -2.56 1.35
C TYR A 162 -23.88 -1.13 1.26
N LEU A 163 -23.12 -0.26 0.59
CA LEU A 163 -23.54 1.11 0.31
C LEU A 163 -23.45 1.40 -1.19
N PRO A 164 -24.41 2.14 -1.78
CA PRO A 164 -24.20 2.73 -3.10
C PRO A 164 -22.92 3.55 -3.11
N PHE A 165 -22.16 3.50 -4.20
CA PHE A 165 -20.84 4.14 -4.28
C PHE A 165 -20.87 5.64 -3.95
N GLU A 166 -21.91 6.35 -4.37
CA GLU A 166 -22.12 7.78 -4.10
C GLU A 166 -22.31 8.03 -2.60
N VAL A 167 -23.18 7.23 -1.96
CA VAL A 167 -23.44 7.30 -0.51
C VAL A 167 -22.16 6.98 0.26
N PHE A 168 -21.42 5.96 -0.14
CA PHE A 168 -20.14 5.61 0.45
C PHE A 168 -19.14 6.78 0.37
N ARG A 169 -19.00 7.39 -0.83
CA ARG A 169 -18.08 8.51 -1.06
C ARG A 169 -18.47 9.74 -0.24
N GLU A 170 -19.76 10.08 -0.17
CA GLU A 170 -20.28 11.17 0.65
C GLU A 170 -20.02 10.92 2.13
N THR A 171 -20.26 9.68 2.59
CA THR A 171 -19.98 9.26 3.97
C THR A 171 -18.52 9.47 4.28
N LEU A 172 -17.61 8.94 3.46
CA LEU A 172 -16.16 9.09 3.64
C LEU A 172 -15.71 10.56 3.65
N ASN A 173 -16.31 11.42 2.81
CA ASN A 173 -16.03 12.84 2.79
C ASN A 173 -16.52 13.57 4.06
N SER A 174 -17.63 13.10 4.64
CA SER A 174 -18.20 13.65 5.88
C SER A 174 -17.47 13.22 7.15
N VAL A 175 -16.68 12.14 7.10
CA VAL A 175 -15.91 11.64 8.25
C VAL A 175 -14.90 12.71 8.69
N GLU A 176 -14.97 13.09 9.96
CA GLU A 176 -14.00 13.98 10.60
C GLU A 176 -12.67 13.25 10.85
N LEU A 177 -11.86 13.12 9.81
CA LEU A 177 -10.47 12.67 9.93
C LEU A 177 -9.55 13.84 10.28
N SER A 178 -8.42 13.54 10.94
CA SER A 178 -7.43 14.57 11.28
C SER A 178 -7.01 15.37 10.04
N SER A 179 -6.74 16.67 10.22
CA SER A 179 -6.32 17.57 9.13
C SER A 179 -5.00 17.14 8.47
N ARG A 180 -4.27 16.21 9.10
CA ARG A 180 -3.03 15.61 8.60
C ARG A 180 -3.26 14.59 7.51
N VAL A 181 -4.48 14.09 7.34
CA VAL A 181 -4.85 13.22 6.23
C VAL A 181 -5.05 14.07 4.97
N VAL A 182 -3.93 14.53 4.39
CA VAL A 182 -3.91 15.45 3.24
C VAL A 182 -4.59 14.85 2.01
N SER A 183 -4.62 13.51 1.88
CA SER A 183 -5.09 12.81 0.68
C SER A 183 -6.17 11.76 0.99
N ARG A 184 -7.28 12.16 1.64
CA ARG A 184 -8.42 11.26 1.96
C ARG A 184 -8.92 10.46 0.75
N GLU A 185 -8.84 11.06 -0.43
CA GLU A 185 -9.20 10.42 -1.71
C GLU A 185 -8.46 9.10 -1.94
N VAL A 186 -7.25 8.91 -1.39
CA VAL A 186 -6.49 7.66 -1.56
C VAL A 186 -7.22 6.44 -0.97
N LEU A 187 -8.09 6.64 0.01
CA LEU A 187 -8.91 5.57 0.59
C LEU A 187 -9.90 4.98 -0.44
N LEU A 188 -10.29 5.76 -1.46
CA LEU A 188 -11.12 5.26 -2.57
C LEU A 188 -10.39 4.19 -3.40
N ALA A 189 -9.07 4.06 -3.28
CA ALA A 189 -8.30 2.97 -3.91
C ALA A 189 -8.69 1.58 -3.40
N LEU A 190 -9.15 1.50 -2.14
CA LEU A 190 -9.58 0.24 -1.51
C LEU A 190 -10.95 -0.23 -2.00
N VAL A 191 -11.71 0.66 -2.64
CA VAL A 191 -13.12 0.44 -2.93
C VAL A 191 -13.28 -0.37 -4.21
N ALA A 192 -13.51 -1.68 -4.05
CA ALA A 192 -13.97 -2.52 -5.14
C ALA A 192 -15.50 -2.42 -5.26
N ALA A 193 -15.99 -1.43 -6.02
CA ALA A 193 -17.40 -1.40 -6.40
C ALA A 193 -17.74 -2.66 -7.21
N ASN A 194 -18.81 -3.36 -6.83
CA ASN A 194 -19.30 -4.49 -7.58
C ASN A 194 -19.97 -4.02 -8.90
N ARG A 195 -20.50 -4.97 -9.69
CA ARG A 195 -21.14 -4.64 -10.98
C ARG A 195 -22.35 -3.73 -10.86
N ASP A 196 -22.97 -3.71 -9.68
CA ASP A 196 -24.18 -2.93 -9.39
C ASP A 196 -23.86 -1.57 -8.77
N GLY A 197 -22.58 -1.18 -8.69
CA GLY A 197 -22.16 0.08 -8.08
C GLY A 197 -22.26 0.09 -6.55
N MET A 198 -22.40 -1.08 -5.93
CA MET A 198 -22.43 -1.23 -4.47
C MET A 198 -21.03 -1.51 -3.92
N VAL A 199 -20.75 -0.99 -2.74
CA VAL A 199 -19.47 -1.09 -2.03
C VAL A 199 -19.69 -1.84 -0.74
N SER A 200 -18.98 -2.96 -0.54
CA SER A 200 -18.90 -3.61 0.77
C SER A 200 -17.98 -2.82 1.69
N TYR A 201 -18.49 -2.36 2.82
CA TYR A 201 -17.68 -1.60 3.77
C TYR A 201 -17.00 -2.48 4.83
N GLY A 202 -17.38 -3.76 4.94
CA GLY A 202 -16.85 -4.67 5.97
C GLY A 202 -15.33 -4.89 5.88
N GLU A 203 -14.81 -5.22 4.69
CA GLU A 203 -13.37 -5.37 4.47
C GLU A 203 -12.66 -4.01 4.34
N PHE A 204 -13.38 -2.99 3.85
CA PHE A 204 -12.85 -1.64 3.65
C PHE A 204 -12.40 -1.01 4.98
N VAL A 205 -13.25 -1.04 6.00
CA VAL A 205 -13.03 -0.30 7.26
C VAL A 205 -11.73 -0.69 7.94
N SER A 206 -11.44 -1.99 8.02
CA SER A 206 -10.22 -2.50 8.66
C SER A 206 -8.94 -2.04 7.94
N VAL A 207 -8.94 -2.09 6.60
CA VAL A 207 -7.80 -1.66 5.79
C VAL A 207 -7.70 -0.13 5.75
N ALA A 208 -8.82 0.59 5.76
CA ALA A 208 -8.85 2.04 5.81
C ALA A 208 -8.27 2.59 7.11
N ALA A 209 -8.60 2.00 8.26
CA ALA A 209 -8.00 2.35 9.56
C ALA A 209 -6.48 2.18 9.54
N ASP A 210 -6.00 1.07 8.95
CA ASP A 210 -4.57 0.81 8.75
C ASP A 210 -3.88 1.83 7.83
N MET A 211 -4.56 2.29 6.77
CA MET A 211 -4.06 3.34 5.88
C MET A 211 -4.03 4.70 6.57
N ILE A 212 -5.06 5.04 7.36
CA ILE A 212 -5.13 6.29 8.12
C ILE A 212 -4.03 6.34 9.18
N ASP A 213 -3.81 5.26 9.92
CA ASP A 213 -2.72 5.16 10.91
C ASP A 213 -1.34 5.41 10.27
N VAL A 214 -1.14 4.92 9.03
CA VAL A 214 0.08 5.19 8.25
C VAL A 214 0.17 6.64 7.81
N ILE A 215 -0.92 7.22 7.30
CA ILE A 215 -0.93 8.61 6.79
C ILE A 215 -0.74 9.61 7.92
N VAL A 216 -1.32 9.35 9.10
CA VAL A 216 -1.19 10.22 10.27
C VAL A 216 0.23 10.21 10.81
N GLY A 217 0.87 9.02 10.85
CA GLY A 217 2.27 8.83 11.18
C GLY A 217 2.70 9.39 12.55
N PRO A 218 3.96 9.17 12.95
CA PRO A 218 4.55 9.92 14.06
C PRO A 218 4.67 11.42 13.69
N ASP A 219 4.68 12.30 14.69
CA ASP A 219 5.05 13.72 14.51
C ASP A 219 6.51 13.81 14.04
N ASP A 220 6.70 13.69 12.72
CA ASP A 220 8.01 13.66 12.09
C ASP A 220 8.60 15.08 12.01
N LYS A 221 9.22 15.50 13.12
CA LYS A 221 10.29 16.49 13.11
C LYS A 221 11.59 15.82 12.65
N TYR A 222 11.68 15.43 11.39
CA TYR A 222 12.97 15.06 10.81
C TYR A 222 13.63 16.32 10.25
N ASP A 223 14.63 16.84 10.96
CA ASP A 223 15.50 17.97 10.57
C ASP A 223 16.59 17.54 9.55
N GLU A 224 16.26 16.71 8.56
CA GLU A 224 17.18 16.43 7.44
C GLU A 224 16.82 17.31 6.23
N GLU A 225 17.77 17.54 5.30
CA GLU A 225 17.58 18.26 4.04
C GLU A 225 16.51 17.55 3.18
N ILE A 226 15.24 17.73 3.53
CA ILE A 226 14.09 17.10 2.91
C ILE A 226 13.83 17.86 1.61
N LEU A 227 14.04 17.17 0.48
CA LEU A 227 13.43 17.57 -0.79
C LEU A 227 11.96 17.88 -0.52
N THR A 228 11.49 19.02 -1.00
CA THR A 228 10.07 19.38 -0.85
C THR A 228 9.19 18.30 -1.45
N GLU A 229 7.99 18.08 -0.92
CA GLU A 229 7.06 17.06 -1.43
C GLU A 229 6.87 17.14 -2.96
N ASP A 230 6.90 18.34 -3.51
CA ASP A 230 6.84 18.58 -4.95
C ASP A 230 8.07 18.03 -5.70
N GLU A 231 9.29 18.23 -5.19
CA GLU A 231 10.51 17.71 -5.80
C GLU A 231 10.51 16.17 -5.84
N TRP A 232 9.99 15.51 -4.81
CA TRP A 232 9.81 14.05 -4.81
C TRP A 232 8.90 13.57 -5.94
N LEU A 233 7.76 14.24 -6.07
CA LEU A 233 6.77 13.92 -7.09
C LEU A 233 7.34 14.16 -8.49
N ASP A 234 8.13 15.20 -8.69
CA ASP A 234 8.78 15.49 -9.96
C ASP A 234 9.81 14.40 -10.34
N GLN A 235 10.63 13.94 -9.39
CA GLN A 235 11.56 12.82 -9.67
C GLN A 235 10.80 11.54 -10.01
N PHE A 236 9.71 11.23 -9.28
CA PHE A 236 8.86 10.09 -9.57
C PHE A 236 8.20 10.19 -10.95
N GLU A 237 7.71 11.38 -11.34
CA GLU A 237 7.13 11.61 -12.66
C GLU A 237 8.15 11.33 -13.77
N ILE A 238 9.41 11.75 -13.61
CA ILE A 238 10.47 11.46 -14.57
C ILE A 238 10.71 9.94 -14.67
N VAL A 239 10.84 9.25 -13.54
CA VAL A 239 11.11 7.81 -13.51
C VAL A 239 9.95 7.00 -14.11
N SER A 240 8.70 7.41 -13.85
CA SER A 240 7.50 6.75 -14.33
C SER A 240 7.01 7.24 -15.71
N ALA A 241 7.61 8.30 -16.26
CA ALA A 241 7.14 9.02 -17.44
C ALA A 241 6.82 8.10 -18.63
N ARG A 242 7.74 7.16 -18.91
CA ARG A 242 7.61 6.26 -20.06
C ARG A 242 6.47 5.26 -19.90
N GLN A 243 6.34 4.63 -18.74
CA GLN A 243 5.22 3.75 -18.44
C GLN A 243 3.90 4.51 -18.45
N THR A 244 3.87 5.73 -17.89
CA THR A 244 2.70 6.63 -17.90
C THR A 244 2.30 7.03 -19.30
N HIS A 245 3.26 7.38 -20.15
CA HIS A 245 3.00 7.70 -21.55
C HIS A 245 2.42 6.51 -22.31
N TYR A 246 3.02 5.32 -22.19
CA TYR A 246 2.49 4.11 -22.82
C TYR A 246 1.07 3.81 -22.36
N THR A 247 0.81 3.90 -21.04
CA THR A 247 -0.53 3.67 -20.47
C THR A 247 -1.56 4.63 -21.07
N ILE A 248 -1.21 5.92 -21.15
CA ILE A 248 -2.07 6.97 -21.73
C ILE A 248 -2.33 6.71 -23.21
N GLU A 249 -1.29 6.50 -24.02
CA GLU A 249 -1.42 6.25 -25.46
C GLU A 249 -2.31 5.04 -25.72
N LYS A 250 -2.08 3.96 -24.97
CA LYS A 250 -2.83 2.72 -25.13
C LYS A 250 -4.28 2.85 -24.66
N LEU A 251 -4.53 3.62 -23.60
CA LEU A 251 -5.87 3.91 -23.13
C LEU A 251 -6.65 4.74 -24.15
N THR A 252 -6.04 5.79 -24.71
CA THR A 252 -6.65 6.59 -25.78
C THR A 252 -7.04 5.71 -26.96
N ALA A 253 -6.15 4.85 -27.43
CA ALA A 253 -6.45 3.92 -28.53
C ALA A 253 -7.58 2.93 -28.20
N LEU A 254 -7.67 2.46 -26.93
CA LEU A 254 -8.77 1.60 -26.48
C LEU A 254 -10.11 2.32 -26.43
N ILE A 255 -10.10 3.59 -26.01
CA ILE A 255 -11.29 4.45 -25.96
C ILE A 255 -11.77 4.74 -27.38
N ASP A 256 -10.87 5.12 -28.29
CA ASP A 256 -11.20 5.33 -29.70
C ASP A 256 -11.82 4.07 -30.33
N ALA A 257 -11.21 2.90 -30.11
CA ALA A 257 -11.74 1.63 -30.57
C ALA A 257 -13.06 1.21 -29.88
N HIS A 258 -13.37 1.73 -28.70
CA HIS A 258 -14.67 1.54 -28.06
C HIS A 258 -15.73 2.40 -28.75
N VAL A 259 -15.42 3.68 -28.99
CA VAL A 259 -16.31 4.63 -29.68
C VAL A 259 -16.66 4.16 -31.09
N GLU A 260 -15.67 3.65 -31.84
CA GLU A 260 -15.91 3.07 -33.16
C GLU A 260 -16.89 1.88 -33.10
N ARG A 261 -16.69 0.96 -32.14
CA ARG A 261 -17.58 -0.20 -31.96
C ARG A 261 -18.99 0.19 -31.54
N THR A 262 -19.15 1.18 -30.67
CA THR A 262 -20.48 1.64 -30.25
C THR A 262 -21.20 2.32 -31.41
N ALA A 263 -20.51 3.12 -32.22
CA ALA A 263 -21.08 3.73 -33.42
C ALA A 263 -21.53 2.68 -34.45
N ASP A 264 -20.75 1.61 -34.64
CA ASP A 264 -21.12 0.52 -35.55
C ASP A 264 -22.38 -0.21 -35.08
N VAL A 265 -22.53 -0.44 -33.77
CA VAL A 265 -23.72 -1.07 -33.18
C VAL A 265 -24.94 -0.17 -33.30
N GLU A 266 -24.80 1.13 -33.01
CA GLU A 266 -25.89 2.11 -33.16
C GLU A 266 -26.36 2.20 -34.62
N ASN A 267 -25.43 2.24 -35.58
CA ASN A 267 -25.74 2.22 -37.00
C ASN A 267 -26.46 0.92 -37.40
N ALA A 268 -26.00 -0.24 -36.92
CA ALA A 268 -26.65 -1.52 -37.19
C ALA A 268 -28.07 -1.58 -36.60
N MET A 269 -28.26 -1.05 -35.39
CA MET A 269 -29.59 -0.93 -34.77
C MET A 269 -30.49 0.02 -35.55
N ALA A 270 -30.01 1.21 -35.94
CA ALA A 270 -30.79 2.15 -36.73
C ALA A 270 -31.24 1.54 -38.08
N VAL A 271 -30.38 0.78 -38.74
CA VAL A 271 -30.72 0.04 -39.96
C VAL A 271 -31.78 -1.05 -39.67
N HIS A 272 -31.65 -1.78 -38.57
CA HIS A 272 -32.65 -2.79 -38.17
C HIS A 272 -34.02 -2.16 -37.85
N TRP A 273 -34.05 -1.00 -37.21
CA TRP A 273 -35.30 -0.30 -36.90
C TRP A 273 -35.94 0.28 -38.16
N ALA A 274 -35.15 0.90 -39.05
CA ALA A 274 -35.63 1.39 -40.34
C ALA A 274 -36.19 0.28 -41.23
N THR A 275 -35.54 -0.90 -41.25
CA THR A 275 -36.03 -2.06 -42.01
C THR A 275 -37.31 -2.67 -41.41
N ALA A 276 -37.40 -2.74 -40.07
CA ALA A 276 -38.61 -3.19 -39.37
C ALA A 276 -39.81 -2.24 -39.58
N GLU A 277 -39.58 -0.93 -39.69
CA GLU A 277 -40.62 0.04 -40.03
C GLU A 277 -41.09 -0.11 -41.48
N THR A 278 -40.18 -0.37 -42.43
CA THR A 278 -40.55 -0.61 -43.84
C THR A 278 -41.32 -1.92 -44.05
N ASP A 279 -40.98 -2.98 -43.33
CA ASP A 279 -41.71 -4.25 -43.38
C ASP A 279 -43.09 -4.15 -42.70
N SER A 280 -43.22 -3.32 -41.66
CA SER A 280 -44.50 -3.02 -41.02
C SER A 280 -45.44 -2.23 -41.94
N THR A 281 -44.91 -1.37 -42.82
CA THR A 281 -45.71 -0.71 -43.87
C THR A 281 -46.08 -1.63 -45.05
N ALA A 282 -45.28 -2.65 -45.35
CA ALA A 282 -45.56 -3.61 -46.43
C ALA A 282 -46.66 -4.65 -46.05
N VAL A 283 -46.90 -4.89 -44.76
CA VAL A 283 -47.99 -5.77 -44.29
C VAL A 283 -49.35 -5.05 -44.26
N VAL A 284 -49.36 -3.71 -44.17
CA VAL A 284 -50.61 -2.92 -44.21
C VAL A 284 -51.17 -2.78 -45.64
N GLU A 285 -50.33 -2.91 -46.68
CA GLU A 285 -50.81 -2.92 -48.08
C GLU A 285 -51.33 -4.28 -48.58
N LYS A 286 -51.07 -5.39 -47.86
CA LYS A 286 -51.58 -6.73 -48.27
C LYS A 286 -52.87 -7.20 -47.59
N ASN A 287 -53.38 -6.47 -46.59
CA ASN A 287 -54.61 -6.84 -45.88
C ASN A 287 -55.85 -6.02 -46.26
N LYS A 288 -55.83 -5.29 -47.39
CA LYS A 288 -56.99 -4.55 -47.91
C LYS A 288 -57.76 -5.33 -48.98
N GLN A 289 -58.12 -6.58 -48.69
CA GLN A 289 -59.15 -7.32 -49.44
C GLN A 289 -59.67 -8.54 -48.65
N LYS A 290 -60.46 -8.29 -47.60
CA LYS A 290 -61.62 -9.09 -47.13
C LYS A 290 -61.92 -8.78 -45.66
N ASN A 291 -62.90 -7.91 -45.44
CA ASN A 291 -64.12 -8.22 -44.69
C ASN A 291 -64.76 -6.91 -44.20
N GLU A 292 -65.95 -6.66 -44.72
CA GLU A 292 -66.93 -5.73 -44.19
C GLU A 292 -67.75 -6.41 -43.06
N GLU A 293 -68.35 -5.55 -42.22
CA GLU A 293 -69.36 -5.81 -41.17
C GLU A 293 -68.84 -6.45 -39.86
N LYS A 294 -69.00 -5.88 -38.65
CA LYS A 294 -70.04 -4.99 -38.13
C LYS A 294 -69.59 -4.33 -36.79
N ASP A 295 -69.89 -3.03 -36.66
CA ASP A 295 -70.55 -2.35 -35.52
C ASP A 295 -70.01 -2.45 -34.07
N LEU A 296 -69.40 -1.34 -33.59
CA LEU A 296 -69.98 -0.33 -32.65
C LEU A 296 -68.92 0.31 -31.69
N ASN A 297 -68.76 1.65 -31.82
CA ASN A 297 -68.71 2.70 -30.75
C ASN A 297 -67.75 2.57 -29.54
N LEU A 298 -66.98 3.57 -29.05
CA LEU A 298 -67.15 5.04 -28.96
C LEU A 298 -65.81 5.75 -28.58
N ASN A 299 -65.59 6.96 -29.14
CA ASN A 299 -64.91 8.21 -28.68
C ASN A 299 -63.63 8.17 -27.79
N SER A 300 -62.59 9.02 -27.94
CA SER A 300 -62.44 10.46 -28.33
C SER A 300 -60.99 10.72 -28.82
N GLY A 301 -60.68 11.48 -29.90
CA GLY A 301 -60.71 12.95 -30.03
C GLY A 301 -59.51 13.61 -29.30
N LEU A 302 -58.62 14.46 -29.84
CA LEU A 302 -58.33 15.15 -31.12
C LEU A 302 -56.80 15.42 -31.09
N ALA A 303 -56.01 15.24 -32.17
CA ALA A 303 -55.75 16.20 -33.28
C ALA A 303 -55.12 17.54 -32.80
N SER A 304 -54.07 18.14 -33.40
CA SER A 304 -53.61 18.12 -34.80
C SER A 304 -52.49 19.17 -35.03
N THR A 305 -51.89 19.15 -36.24
CA THR A 305 -51.41 20.32 -37.05
C THR A 305 -49.91 20.70 -36.85
N MET A 306 -49.01 20.86 -37.84
CA MET A 306 -48.96 21.12 -39.31
C MET A 306 -47.51 20.74 -39.76
N LYS A 307 -47.19 19.93 -40.77
CA LYS A 307 -47.19 20.09 -42.24
C LYS A 307 -46.49 21.34 -42.82
N ASN A 308 -45.43 21.10 -43.63
CA ASN A 308 -44.92 21.84 -44.83
C ASN A 308 -43.36 21.71 -44.89
N ILE A 309 -42.63 21.47 -45.99
CA ILE A 309 -42.79 21.51 -47.46
C ILE A 309 -41.70 20.61 -48.09
N LEU A 310 -41.97 20.12 -49.31
CA LEU A 310 -41.13 19.29 -50.19
C LEU A 310 -40.13 20.09 -51.06
N ASP A 311 -39.13 19.34 -51.55
CA ASP A 311 -38.32 19.48 -52.78
C ASP A 311 -37.23 20.57 -52.87
N ASP A 312 -35.96 20.13 -52.90
CA ASP A 312 -35.15 20.25 -54.13
C ASP A 312 -34.02 19.19 -54.16
N ASP A 313 -33.74 18.73 -55.37
CA ASP A 313 -33.00 17.51 -55.70
C ASP A 313 -31.59 17.83 -56.23
N GLN A 314 -30.71 16.83 -56.19
CA GLN A 314 -29.43 16.71 -56.92
C GLN A 314 -28.18 17.51 -56.45
N ARG A 315 -27.19 16.79 -55.90
CA ARG A 315 -26.04 16.27 -56.69
C ARG A 315 -25.04 15.53 -55.80
N CYS A 316 -24.70 14.30 -56.21
CA CYS A 316 -23.51 13.57 -55.78
C CYS A 316 -22.23 14.40 -56.00
N SER A 317 -21.42 14.51 -54.94
CA SER A 317 -19.97 14.63 -55.09
C SER A 317 -19.28 13.99 -53.89
N HIS A 318 -18.49 12.96 -54.19
CA HIS A 318 -17.57 12.31 -53.27
C HIS A 318 -16.65 13.35 -52.59
N SER A 319 -16.71 13.42 -51.27
CA SER A 319 -15.58 13.93 -50.48
C SER A 319 -15.46 13.13 -49.17
N ALA A 320 -14.59 12.13 -49.18
CA ALA A 320 -14.18 11.36 -48.00
C ALA A 320 -13.26 12.17 -47.05
N GLY A 321 -13.40 13.50 -47.00
CA GLY A 321 -12.53 14.40 -46.25
C GLY A 321 -13.22 15.25 -45.19
N SER A 322 -14.55 15.19 -45.06
CA SER A 322 -15.33 16.13 -44.23
C SER A 322 -16.16 15.47 -43.11
N ARG A 323 -15.65 14.39 -42.49
CA ARG A 323 -16.26 13.78 -41.29
C ARG A 323 -15.39 13.80 -40.03
N ARG A 324 -14.21 14.44 -40.07
CA ARG A 324 -13.34 14.58 -38.88
C ARG A 324 -13.58 15.86 -38.07
N ALA A 325 -14.41 16.79 -38.56
CA ALA A 325 -14.56 18.12 -37.96
C ALA A 325 -15.80 18.30 -37.06
N SER A 326 -16.75 17.34 -37.03
CA SER A 326 -17.94 17.39 -36.16
C SER A 326 -17.85 16.51 -34.89
N PHE A 327 -16.76 15.76 -34.70
CA PHE A 327 -16.51 14.91 -33.51
C PHE A 327 -15.92 15.71 -32.33
N LYS A 328 -16.52 16.86 -31.99
CA LYS A 328 -16.23 17.58 -30.74
C LYS A 328 -17.36 17.46 -29.71
N GLN A 329 -18.28 16.52 -29.88
CA GLN A 329 -19.04 16.00 -28.74
C GLN A 329 -18.07 15.09 -27.97
N GLY A 330 -17.72 15.51 -26.75
CA GLY A 330 -16.80 14.78 -25.88
C GLY A 330 -17.18 13.31 -25.79
N ILE A 331 -16.20 12.41 -25.87
CA ILE A 331 -16.42 10.97 -25.80
C ILE A 331 -17.04 10.63 -24.44
N ARG A 332 -18.19 9.96 -24.48
CA ARG A 332 -18.97 9.59 -23.29
C ARG A 332 -19.07 8.08 -23.16
N MET A 333 -19.00 7.57 -21.93
CA MET A 333 -19.21 6.16 -21.62
C MET A 333 -19.68 5.98 -20.18
N SER A 334 -20.35 4.88 -19.87
CA SER A 334 -20.67 4.53 -18.47
C SER A 334 -19.41 4.19 -17.66
N ARG A 335 -19.47 4.31 -16.33
CA ARG A 335 -18.38 3.88 -15.43
C ARG A 335 -18.03 2.40 -15.61
N HIS A 336 -19.01 1.55 -15.90
CA HIS A 336 -18.79 0.13 -16.16
C HIS A 336 -17.97 -0.10 -17.44
N GLN A 337 -18.29 0.60 -18.52
CA GLN A 337 -17.52 0.55 -19.77
C GLN A 337 -16.08 1.04 -19.54
N LEU A 338 -15.92 2.17 -18.83
CA LEU A 338 -14.59 2.67 -18.44
C LEU A 338 -13.82 1.62 -17.66
N ARG A 339 -14.43 1.02 -16.63
CA ARG A 339 -13.79 -0.01 -15.80
C ARG A 339 -13.32 -1.20 -16.64
N SER A 340 -14.17 -1.70 -17.54
CA SER A 340 -13.81 -2.79 -18.45
C SER A 340 -12.63 -2.45 -19.35
N ILE A 341 -12.50 -1.19 -19.80
CA ILE A 341 -11.34 -0.72 -20.57
C ILE A 341 -10.10 -0.68 -19.67
N LEU A 342 -10.20 -0.12 -18.47
CA LEU A 342 -9.10 0.02 -17.52
C LEU A 342 -8.57 -1.34 -17.02
N GLU A 343 -9.42 -2.36 -16.94
CA GLU A 343 -9.06 -3.74 -16.58
C GLU A 343 -8.30 -4.49 -17.69
N THR A 344 -8.12 -3.87 -18.87
CA THR A 344 -7.37 -4.50 -19.97
C THR A 344 -5.91 -4.73 -19.56
N PRO A 345 -5.37 -5.96 -19.65
CA PRO A 345 -4.04 -6.30 -19.12
C PRO A 345 -2.91 -5.42 -19.65
N GLN A 346 -3.00 -4.97 -20.91
CA GLN A 346 -1.98 -4.14 -21.56
C GLN A 346 -1.76 -2.78 -20.88
N LEU A 347 -2.70 -2.27 -20.08
CA LEU A 347 -2.52 -1.00 -19.38
C LEU A 347 -1.63 -1.12 -18.14
N LEU A 348 -1.39 -2.34 -17.64
CA LEU A 348 -0.65 -2.61 -16.41
C LEU A 348 -1.10 -1.74 -15.22
N LEU A 349 -2.41 -1.43 -15.14
CA LEU A 349 -3.00 -0.71 -14.02
C LEU A 349 -3.26 -1.67 -12.86
N SER A 350 -2.97 -1.21 -11.65
CA SER A 350 -3.40 -1.87 -10.41
C SER A 350 -4.88 -1.67 -10.16
N ASN A 351 -5.47 -2.55 -9.36
CA ASN A 351 -6.84 -2.36 -8.87
C ASN A 351 -7.01 -1.01 -8.15
N ALA A 352 -5.98 -0.57 -7.41
CA ALA A 352 -5.96 0.72 -6.74
C ALA A 352 -6.06 1.89 -7.74
N GLU A 353 -5.25 1.87 -8.82
CA GLU A 353 -5.33 2.87 -9.88
C GLU A 353 -6.70 2.84 -10.57
N ILE A 354 -7.22 1.66 -10.90
CA ILE A 354 -8.53 1.51 -11.56
C ILE A 354 -9.64 2.09 -10.67
N ASN A 355 -9.67 1.71 -9.39
CA ASN A 355 -10.66 2.17 -8.43
C ASN A 355 -10.60 3.69 -8.25
N LEU A 356 -9.40 4.27 -8.10
CA LEU A 356 -9.23 5.72 -7.98
C LEU A 356 -9.65 6.46 -9.26
N ILE A 357 -9.28 5.96 -10.43
CA ILE A 357 -9.68 6.57 -11.71
C ILE A 357 -11.21 6.56 -11.83
N VAL A 358 -11.86 5.41 -11.59
CA VAL A 358 -13.33 5.31 -11.66
C VAL A 358 -14.02 6.18 -10.63
N ALA A 359 -13.44 6.33 -9.43
CA ALA A 359 -13.99 7.11 -8.33
C ALA A 359 -13.90 8.63 -8.56
N LEU A 360 -12.81 9.08 -9.16
CA LEU A 360 -12.46 10.51 -9.31
C LEU A 360 -12.81 11.07 -10.69
N VAL A 361 -13.15 10.24 -11.67
CA VAL A 361 -13.52 10.71 -13.00
C VAL A 361 -14.79 11.54 -12.94
N LYS A 362 -14.80 12.66 -13.67
CA LYS A 362 -15.98 13.52 -13.76
C LYS A 362 -17.08 12.82 -14.53
N THR A 363 -18.30 12.91 -13.99
CA THR A 363 -19.52 12.42 -14.63
C THR A 363 -20.50 13.55 -14.89
N GLU A 364 -21.26 13.44 -15.98
CA GLU A 364 -22.41 14.28 -16.29
C GLU A 364 -23.64 13.40 -16.42
N THR A 365 -24.78 13.83 -15.86
CA THR A 365 -26.06 13.16 -16.07
C THR A 365 -26.63 13.55 -17.43
N ASN A 366 -26.87 12.56 -18.29
CA ASN A 366 -27.54 12.80 -19.58
C ASN A 366 -29.04 13.11 -19.40
N THR A 367 -29.72 13.42 -20.50
CA THR A 367 -31.17 13.74 -20.50
C THR A 367 -32.04 12.59 -20.01
N LEU A 368 -31.52 11.36 -19.98
CA LEU A 368 -32.19 10.17 -19.48
C LEU A 368 -31.87 9.91 -17.99
N GLY A 369 -31.12 10.80 -17.33
CA GLY A 369 -30.70 10.66 -15.94
C GLY A 369 -29.58 9.65 -15.70
N VAL A 370 -28.91 9.18 -16.76
CA VAL A 370 -27.78 8.24 -16.67
C VAL A 370 -26.48 9.02 -16.55
N GLU A 371 -25.65 8.66 -15.57
CA GLU A 371 -24.31 9.23 -15.41
C GLU A 371 -23.34 8.73 -16.49
N GLU A 372 -22.76 9.68 -17.22
CA GLU A 372 -21.78 9.44 -18.28
C GLU A 372 -20.43 10.06 -17.90
N VAL A 373 -19.36 9.30 -18.13
CA VAL A 373 -17.98 9.72 -17.90
C VAL A 373 -17.50 10.65 -19.02
N LEU A 374 -16.82 11.73 -18.64
CA LEU A 374 -16.10 12.61 -19.57
C LEU A 374 -14.66 12.13 -19.76
N CYS A 375 -14.34 11.56 -20.93
CA CYS A 375 -13.01 10.98 -21.17
C CYS A 375 -11.88 12.01 -21.39
N GLU A 376 -12.21 13.29 -21.60
CA GLU A 376 -11.22 14.35 -21.92
C GLU A 376 -10.19 14.57 -20.80
N GLU A 377 -10.59 14.39 -19.53
CA GLU A 377 -9.73 14.62 -18.38
C GLU A 377 -8.98 13.37 -17.90
N LEU A 378 -9.24 12.20 -18.52
CA LEU A 378 -8.73 10.92 -18.06
C LEU A 378 -7.19 10.86 -18.08
N ILE A 379 -6.57 11.55 -19.03
CA ILE A 379 -5.11 11.66 -19.16
C ILE A 379 -4.48 12.36 -17.96
N LEU A 380 -5.05 13.50 -17.55
CA LEU A 380 -4.59 14.25 -16.39
C LEU A 380 -4.87 13.46 -15.10
N LEU A 381 -6.01 12.78 -15.07
CA LEU A 381 -6.42 11.97 -13.93
C LEU A 381 -5.46 10.80 -13.67
N ILE A 382 -4.98 10.09 -14.70
CA ILE A 382 -3.99 9.01 -14.51
C ILE A 382 -2.72 9.51 -13.81
N ARG A 383 -2.20 10.66 -14.22
CA ARG A 383 -1.01 11.25 -13.60
C ARG A 383 -1.27 11.60 -12.14
N ARG A 384 -2.40 12.27 -11.87
CA ARG A 384 -2.83 12.62 -10.50
C ARG A 384 -2.96 11.37 -9.62
N VAL A 385 -3.62 10.32 -10.12
CA VAL A 385 -3.81 9.05 -9.38
C VAL A 385 -2.47 8.39 -9.05
N ARG A 386 -1.53 8.35 -10.00
CA ARG A 386 -0.19 7.80 -9.74
C ARG A 386 0.59 8.62 -8.72
N ARG A 387 0.51 9.95 -8.76
CA ARG A 387 1.10 10.83 -7.73
C ARG A 387 0.51 10.56 -6.35
N MET A 388 -0.81 10.41 -6.24
CA MET A 388 -1.48 10.11 -4.98
C MET A 388 -1.05 8.76 -4.40
N ILE A 389 -0.99 7.71 -5.24
CA ILE A 389 -0.53 6.38 -4.80
C ILE A 389 0.94 6.46 -4.36
N PHE A 390 1.79 7.15 -5.12
CA PHE A 390 3.20 7.29 -4.79
C PHE A 390 3.41 8.04 -3.46
N ASP A 391 2.73 9.17 -3.24
CA ASP A 391 2.81 9.90 -1.96
C ASP A 391 2.38 9.02 -0.78
N TYR A 392 1.29 8.26 -0.94
CA TYR A 392 0.87 7.29 0.06
C TYR A 392 1.93 6.19 0.28
N GLN A 393 2.47 5.60 -0.78
CA GLN A 393 3.49 4.56 -0.69
C GLN A 393 4.76 5.05 0.03
N ARG A 394 5.18 6.30 -0.20
CA ARG A 394 6.31 6.91 0.50
C ARG A 394 6.12 6.89 2.02
N LYS A 395 4.94 7.28 2.50
CA LYS A 395 4.58 7.25 3.93
C LYS A 395 4.46 5.80 4.43
N CYS A 396 3.85 4.93 3.62
CA CYS A 396 3.59 3.55 3.98
C CYS A 396 4.83 2.67 4.06
N PHE A 397 5.79 2.83 3.17
CA PHE A 397 6.96 1.94 3.14
C PHE A 397 7.94 2.27 4.24
N VAL A 398 8.03 3.53 4.69
CA VAL A 398 8.90 3.93 5.81
C VAL A 398 8.43 3.36 7.15
N ASP A 399 7.11 3.19 7.35
CA ASP A 399 6.55 2.74 8.62
C ASP A 399 6.17 1.25 8.62
N ARG A 400 6.89 0.44 9.41
CA ARG A 400 6.52 -0.94 9.79
C ARG A 400 6.23 -1.89 8.61
N ILE A 401 6.83 -1.66 7.43
CA ILE A 401 6.61 -2.48 6.23
C ILE A 401 6.96 -3.96 6.45
N GLU A 402 8.07 -4.26 7.14
CA GLU A 402 8.47 -5.64 7.44
C GLU A 402 7.44 -6.35 8.32
N LYS A 403 6.94 -5.67 9.35
CA LYS A 403 5.91 -6.19 10.25
C LYS A 403 4.62 -6.45 9.47
N TYR A 404 4.21 -5.52 8.60
CA TYR A 404 3.04 -5.73 7.77
C TYR A 404 3.19 -6.94 6.83
N ILE A 405 4.31 -7.07 6.11
CA ILE A 405 4.55 -8.23 5.23
C ILE A 405 4.55 -9.53 6.05
N LEU A 406 5.15 -9.51 7.25
CA LEU A 406 5.12 -10.65 8.18
C LEU A 406 3.69 -11.04 8.55
N ASP A 407 2.89 -10.09 9.02
CA ASP A 407 1.50 -10.31 9.45
C ASP A 407 0.64 -10.87 8.30
N GLN A 408 0.87 -10.39 7.07
CA GLN A 408 0.18 -10.88 5.87
C GLN A 408 0.56 -12.34 5.54
N PHE A 409 1.84 -12.70 5.62
CA PHE A 409 2.25 -14.09 5.43
C PHE A 409 1.79 -15.01 6.56
N GLU A 410 1.81 -14.56 7.81
CA GLU A 410 1.27 -15.33 8.93
C GLU A 410 -0.24 -15.54 8.82
N THR A 411 -0.98 -14.53 8.37
CA THR A 411 -2.44 -14.65 8.13
C THR A 411 -2.71 -15.64 7.01
N CYS A 412 -1.93 -15.59 5.93
CA CYS A 412 -2.00 -16.57 4.84
C CYS A 412 -1.65 -17.99 5.32
N GLU A 413 -0.62 -18.15 6.16
CA GLU A 413 -0.21 -19.44 6.75
C GLU A 413 -1.33 -20.02 7.62
N LYS A 414 -1.92 -19.21 8.51
CA LYS A 414 -3.03 -19.61 9.37
C LYS A 414 -4.23 -20.04 8.53
N HIS A 415 -4.71 -19.20 7.61
CA HIS A 415 -5.92 -19.50 6.84
C HIS A 415 -5.77 -20.74 5.95
N ASN A 416 -4.60 -20.98 5.35
CA ASN A 416 -4.44 -22.08 4.38
C ASN A 416 -3.90 -23.38 5.00
N LEU A 417 -3.14 -23.31 6.09
CA LEU A 417 -2.43 -24.45 6.65
C LEU A 417 -2.90 -24.85 8.04
N GLU A 418 -3.88 -24.17 8.64
CA GLU A 418 -4.45 -24.56 9.95
C GLU A 418 -4.87 -26.04 9.95
N GLY A 419 -4.46 -26.76 10.99
CA GLY A 419 -4.70 -28.21 11.13
C GLY A 419 -3.74 -29.11 10.35
N THR A 420 -2.85 -28.58 9.51
CA THR A 420 -1.84 -29.38 8.80
C THR A 420 -0.52 -29.49 9.57
N SER A 421 0.26 -30.55 9.31
CA SER A 421 1.62 -30.69 9.86
C SER A 421 2.62 -29.64 9.34
N LYS A 422 2.19 -28.80 8.39
CA LYS A 422 2.97 -27.70 7.80
C LYS A 422 2.68 -26.35 8.48
N HIS A 423 1.64 -26.24 9.33
CA HIS A 423 1.30 -25.03 10.08
C HIS A 423 2.45 -24.52 10.98
N LEU A 424 2.62 -23.20 11.06
CA LEU A 424 3.61 -22.49 11.91
C LEU A 424 5.08 -22.81 11.61
N LYS A 425 5.39 -23.37 10.44
CA LYS A 425 6.78 -23.60 10.03
C LYS A 425 7.43 -22.38 9.41
N LYS A 426 6.69 -21.27 9.28
CA LYS A 426 7.15 -20.04 8.62
C LYS A 426 7.55 -20.31 7.17
N ARG A 427 6.78 -21.18 6.52
CA ARG A 427 7.00 -21.64 5.15
C ARG A 427 5.69 -21.61 4.38
N LEU A 428 5.71 -20.99 3.21
CA LEU A 428 4.58 -20.95 2.28
C LEU A 428 5.02 -21.54 0.94
N THR A 429 4.11 -22.15 0.21
CA THR A 429 4.33 -22.47 -1.21
C THR A 429 4.40 -21.18 -2.02
N GLN A 430 5.07 -21.21 -3.17
CA GLN A 430 5.11 -20.06 -4.09
C GLN A 430 3.71 -19.55 -4.48
N LYS A 431 2.73 -20.46 -4.61
CA LYS A 431 1.32 -20.12 -4.88
C LYS A 431 0.69 -19.32 -3.74
N GLU A 432 0.95 -19.70 -2.49
CA GLU A 432 0.47 -18.99 -1.30
C GLU A 432 1.16 -17.64 -1.12
N VAL A 433 2.47 -17.55 -1.40
CA VAL A 433 3.19 -16.27 -1.40
C VAL A 433 2.61 -15.32 -2.43
N LYS A 434 2.37 -15.81 -3.66
CA LYS A 434 1.75 -15.02 -4.72
C LYS A 434 0.37 -14.52 -4.34
N ARG A 435 -0.44 -15.38 -3.73
CA ARG A 435 -1.76 -15.02 -3.19
C ARG A 435 -1.64 -13.93 -2.13
N ALA A 436 -0.77 -14.12 -1.14
CA ALA A 436 -0.55 -13.14 -0.08
C ALA A 436 -0.11 -11.78 -0.63
N VAL A 437 0.88 -11.72 -1.54
CA VAL A 437 1.34 -10.46 -2.16
C VAL A 437 0.24 -9.80 -3.00
N ARG A 438 -0.59 -10.60 -3.69
CA ARG A 438 -1.73 -10.08 -4.45
C ARG A 438 -2.74 -9.40 -3.53
N ASP A 439 -2.97 -9.98 -2.35
CA ASP A 439 -4.00 -9.58 -1.38
C ASP A 439 -3.49 -8.49 -0.41
N MET A 440 -2.23 -8.03 -0.52
CA MET A 440 -1.67 -6.88 0.21
C MET A 440 -2.26 -5.53 -0.24
N GLN A 441 -3.54 -5.29 0.06
CA GLN A 441 -4.26 -4.09 -0.37
C GLN A 441 -3.69 -2.79 0.23
N LYS A 442 -3.24 -2.83 1.49
CA LYS A 442 -2.67 -1.66 2.19
C LYS A 442 -1.51 -0.99 1.44
N LEU A 443 -0.74 -1.74 0.65
CA LEU A 443 0.47 -1.23 -0.01
C LEU A 443 0.19 -0.59 -1.38
N LEU A 444 -1.03 -0.71 -1.91
CA LEU A 444 -1.44 -0.20 -3.22
C LEU A 444 -0.45 -0.56 -4.35
N LEU A 445 0.10 -1.77 -4.33
CA LEU A 445 1.18 -2.17 -5.23
C LEU A 445 0.71 -2.26 -6.69
N SER A 446 1.52 -1.70 -7.60
CA SER A 446 1.36 -1.86 -9.03
C SER A 446 1.62 -3.30 -9.49
N PRO A 447 1.12 -3.73 -10.66
CA PRO A 447 1.42 -5.06 -11.19
C PRO A 447 2.94 -5.32 -11.31
N ILE A 448 3.73 -4.30 -11.67
CA ILE A 448 5.19 -4.39 -11.77
C ILE A 448 5.81 -4.57 -10.38
N GLN A 449 5.36 -3.82 -9.37
CA GLN A 449 5.85 -3.97 -7.99
C GLN A 449 5.52 -5.37 -7.43
N LYS A 450 4.29 -5.86 -7.63
CA LYS A 450 3.89 -7.23 -7.24
C LYS A 450 4.74 -8.28 -7.96
N MET A 451 4.97 -8.09 -9.25
CA MET A 451 5.82 -8.96 -10.08
C MET A 451 7.22 -9.08 -9.50
N GLN A 452 7.86 -7.95 -9.22
CA GLN A 452 9.20 -7.86 -8.68
C GLN A 452 9.31 -8.54 -7.30
N LEU A 453 8.35 -8.28 -6.39
CA LEU A 453 8.32 -8.89 -5.06
C LEU A 453 8.16 -10.41 -5.10
N VAL A 454 7.25 -10.92 -5.92
CA VAL A 454 7.04 -12.37 -6.05
C VAL A 454 8.26 -13.03 -6.71
N ALA A 455 8.93 -12.35 -7.64
CA ALA A 455 10.13 -12.86 -8.29
C ALA A 455 11.27 -13.14 -7.31
N LEU A 456 11.41 -12.34 -6.23
CA LEU A 456 12.39 -12.59 -5.15
C LEU A 456 12.24 -13.96 -4.49
N THR A 457 11.05 -14.57 -4.59
CA THR A 457 10.73 -15.84 -3.90
C THR A 457 11.09 -17.07 -4.72
N GLN A 458 11.43 -16.91 -6.00
CA GLN A 458 11.71 -18.02 -6.93
C GLN A 458 13.19 -18.43 -6.99
N GLU A 459 14.02 -18.01 -6.03
CA GLU A 459 15.49 -18.18 -6.09
C GLU A 459 15.99 -19.64 -6.03
N ARG A 460 15.17 -20.63 -5.67
CA ARG A 460 15.62 -22.03 -5.51
C ARG A 460 14.75 -23.03 -6.27
N ALA A 461 15.20 -23.41 -7.47
CA ALA A 461 14.60 -24.46 -8.27
C ALA A 461 14.79 -25.87 -7.68
N ASP A 462 15.71 -26.02 -6.72
CA ASP A 462 16.19 -27.33 -6.24
C ASP A 462 15.48 -27.81 -4.96
N GLU A 463 14.61 -27.01 -4.34
CA GLU A 463 13.84 -27.45 -3.16
C GLU A 463 12.52 -28.14 -3.61
N PRO A 464 12.26 -29.40 -3.20
CA PRO A 464 11.00 -30.05 -3.49
C PRO A 464 9.83 -29.25 -2.89
N ASP A 465 8.72 -29.18 -3.61
CA ASP A 465 7.49 -28.45 -3.30
C ASP A 465 7.53 -26.90 -3.45
N HIS A 466 8.61 -26.29 -3.97
CA HIS A 466 8.71 -24.83 -4.13
C HIS A 466 8.38 -24.05 -2.84
N MET A 467 8.88 -24.55 -1.70
CA MET A 467 8.63 -23.97 -0.40
C MET A 467 9.50 -22.72 -0.19
N VAL A 468 8.90 -21.67 0.34
CA VAL A 468 9.50 -20.36 0.58
C VAL A 468 9.57 -20.10 2.07
N ASN A 469 10.78 -19.94 2.61
CA ASN A 469 10.97 -19.43 3.98
C ASN A 469 10.84 -17.90 3.97
N TYR A 470 9.64 -17.41 4.24
CA TYR A 470 9.34 -15.99 4.08
C TYR A 470 10.05 -15.09 5.10
N LEU A 471 10.44 -15.59 6.28
CA LEU A 471 11.20 -14.81 7.27
C LEU A 471 12.54 -14.32 6.72
N LYS A 472 13.20 -15.11 5.86
CA LYS A 472 14.47 -14.71 5.23
C LYS A 472 14.29 -13.73 4.08
N LEU A 473 13.08 -13.66 3.51
CA LEU A 473 12.77 -12.83 2.35
C LEU A 473 12.18 -11.47 2.72
N ILE A 474 11.47 -11.37 3.84
CA ILE A 474 10.83 -10.13 4.28
C ILE A 474 11.79 -8.92 4.26
N PRO A 475 13.02 -8.99 4.81
CA PRO A 475 13.93 -7.84 4.78
C PRO A 475 14.30 -7.42 3.35
N ARG A 476 14.44 -8.37 2.42
CA ARG A 476 14.73 -8.07 1.01
C ARG A 476 13.53 -7.45 0.30
N MET A 477 12.32 -7.94 0.59
CA MET A 477 11.08 -7.36 0.06
C MET A 477 10.88 -5.93 0.56
N ALA A 478 11.11 -5.70 1.86
CA ALA A 478 11.04 -4.38 2.46
C ALA A 478 12.09 -3.43 1.86
N GLN A 479 13.35 -3.87 1.75
CA GLN A 479 14.40 -3.08 1.10
C GLN A 479 14.01 -2.70 -0.33
N GLN A 480 13.50 -3.66 -1.11
CA GLN A 480 13.06 -3.39 -2.48
C GLN A 480 11.92 -2.35 -2.52
N LEU A 481 10.96 -2.40 -1.60
CA LEU A 481 9.90 -1.40 -1.50
C LEU A 481 10.44 -0.03 -1.10
N HIS A 482 11.37 0.05 -0.15
CA HIS A 482 12.00 1.30 0.24
C HIS A 482 12.75 1.96 -0.93
N GLU A 483 13.52 1.19 -1.70
CA GLU A 483 14.26 1.71 -2.86
C GLU A 483 13.32 2.34 -3.91
N LEU A 484 12.07 1.87 -4.04
CA LEU A 484 11.09 2.45 -4.97
C LEU A 484 10.61 3.86 -4.57
N VAL A 485 10.74 4.22 -3.29
CA VAL A 485 10.30 5.50 -2.74
C VAL A 485 11.43 6.28 -2.08
N ASP A 486 12.68 5.87 -2.27
CA ASP A 486 13.86 6.54 -1.72
C ASP A 486 14.25 7.76 -2.58
N ALA A 487 14.51 8.90 -1.93
CA ALA A 487 14.76 10.17 -2.63
C ALA A 487 16.03 10.10 -3.43
N THR A 488 17.07 9.56 -2.79
CA THR A 488 18.41 9.54 -3.36
C THR A 488 18.43 8.61 -4.57
N PHE A 489 17.75 7.47 -4.47
CA PHE A 489 17.60 6.51 -5.54
C PHE A 489 16.78 7.07 -6.70
N LEU A 490 15.61 7.67 -6.43
CA LEU A 490 14.75 8.27 -7.45
C LEU A 490 15.47 9.41 -8.18
N LYS A 491 16.13 10.32 -7.45
CA LYS A 491 16.91 11.41 -8.04
C LYS A 491 18.06 10.90 -8.90
N LYS A 492 18.79 9.87 -8.43
CA LYS A 492 19.85 9.22 -9.22
C LYS A 492 19.27 8.60 -10.50
N LYS A 493 18.18 7.85 -10.39
CA LYS A 493 17.52 7.19 -11.53
C LYS A 493 16.97 8.19 -12.54
N ALA A 494 16.29 9.24 -12.08
CA ALA A 494 15.78 10.31 -12.91
C ALA A 494 16.89 11.02 -13.69
N LYS A 495 18.01 11.34 -13.04
CA LYS A 495 19.19 11.92 -13.70
C LYS A 495 19.74 11.01 -14.80
N LEU A 496 19.93 9.72 -14.51
CA LEU A 496 20.41 8.76 -15.51
C LEU A 496 19.45 8.63 -16.70
N LEU A 497 18.14 8.61 -16.46
CA LEU A 497 17.13 8.57 -17.52
C LEU A 497 17.17 9.81 -18.42
N HIS A 498 17.44 10.98 -17.83
CA HIS A 498 17.62 12.22 -18.57
C HIS A 498 18.92 12.19 -19.39
N ASP A 499 20.04 11.79 -18.79
CA ASP A 499 21.37 11.76 -19.42
C ASP A 499 21.43 10.81 -20.63
N VAL A 500 20.77 9.65 -20.54
CA VAL A 500 20.74 8.65 -21.62
C VAL A 500 19.67 8.98 -22.68
N ASN A 501 18.94 10.09 -22.54
CA ASN A 501 17.85 10.52 -23.44
C ASN A 501 16.76 9.44 -23.62
N ILE A 502 16.59 8.60 -22.60
CA ILE A 502 15.62 7.49 -22.57
C ILE A 502 14.19 8.06 -22.57
N LEU A 503 13.99 9.30 -22.13
CA LEU A 503 12.67 9.94 -22.17
C LEU A 503 12.17 10.19 -23.60
N ASN A 504 13.01 10.06 -24.64
CA ASN A 504 12.56 10.12 -26.02
C ASN A 504 11.83 8.84 -26.43
N ILE A 505 10.51 8.83 -26.20
CA ILE A 505 9.59 7.73 -26.54
C ILE A 505 9.69 7.30 -28.02
N LYS A 506 10.07 8.21 -28.93
CA LYS A 506 10.18 7.90 -30.37
C LYS A 506 11.48 7.18 -30.76
N LYS A 507 12.47 7.12 -29.86
CA LYS A 507 13.80 6.53 -30.11
C LYS A 507 14.01 5.20 -29.38
N VAL A 508 12.95 4.53 -28.95
CA VAL A 508 13.07 3.23 -28.31
C VAL A 508 13.46 2.21 -29.38
N ASN A 509 14.64 1.59 -29.23
CA ASN A 509 15.09 0.49 -30.09
C ASN A 509 14.36 -0.82 -29.77
N LEU A 510 13.04 -0.76 -29.59
CA LEU A 510 12.18 -1.94 -29.43
C LEU A 510 11.34 -2.11 -30.70
N PRO A 511 11.13 -3.35 -31.16
CA PRO A 511 10.19 -3.62 -32.25
C PRO A 511 8.78 -3.13 -31.90
N CYS A 512 8.00 -2.72 -32.89
CA CYS A 512 6.63 -2.26 -32.65
C CYS A 512 5.76 -3.37 -32.04
N GLU A 513 4.72 -3.00 -31.29
CA GLU A 513 3.85 -3.93 -30.56
C GLU A 513 3.29 -5.06 -31.45
N GLY A 514 2.95 -4.75 -32.71
CA GLY A 514 2.44 -5.75 -33.67
C GLY A 514 3.47 -6.82 -34.02
N VAL A 515 4.74 -6.43 -34.24
CA VAL A 515 5.84 -7.37 -34.50
C VAL A 515 6.11 -8.22 -33.27
N VAL A 516 6.13 -7.60 -32.10
CA VAL A 516 6.32 -8.28 -30.81
C VAL A 516 5.23 -9.34 -30.58
N ARG A 517 3.96 -8.99 -30.86
CA ARG A 517 2.83 -9.91 -30.75
C ARG A 517 2.93 -11.07 -31.75
N GLN A 518 3.27 -10.78 -33.00
CA GLN A 518 3.39 -11.81 -34.04
C GLN A 518 4.52 -12.80 -33.75
N ALA A 519 5.70 -12.29 -33.39
CA ALA A 519 6.88 -13.10 -33.08
C ALA A 519 6.63 -14.00 -31.87
N SER A 520 6.06 -13.45 -30.78
CA SER A 520 5.72 -14.24 -29.60
C SER A 520 4.62 -15.26 -29.85
N TYR A 521 3.61 -14.94 -30.65
CA TYR A 521 2.59 -15.93 -31.01
C TYR A 521 3.22 -17.14 -31.68
N GLY A 522 4.05 -16.90 -32.69
CA GLY A 522 4.76 -17.97 -33.39
C GLY A 522 5.62 -18.81 -32.44
N SER A 523 6.32 -18.18 -31.50
CA SER A 523 7.16 -18.89 -30.54
C SER A 523 6.35 -19.69 -29.52
N PHE A 524 5.30 -19.14 -28.91
CA PHE A 524 4.49 -19.86 -27.92
C PHE A 524 3.65 -20.98 -28.55
N ALA A 525 3.10 -20.75 -29.75
CA ALA A 525 2.29 -21.74 -30.46
C ALA A 525 3.07 -23.02 -30.81
N GLN A 526 4.40 -22.96 -30.95
CA GLN A 526 5.25 -24.14 -31.15
C GLN A 526 5.24 -25.10 -29.96
N TYR A 527 5.00 -24.59 -28.75
CA TYR A 527 4.94 -25.38 -27.53
C TYR A 527 3.50 -25.78 -27.15
N ASP A 528 2.48 -25.14 -27.75
CA ASP A 528 1.07 -25.47 -27.56
C ASP A 528 0.61 -26.60 -28.49
N THR A 529 1.13 -27.80 -28.25
CA THR A 529 0.83 -29.00 -29.04
C THR A 529 -0.67 -29.35 -29.11
N LEU A 530 -1.44 -28.92 -28.10
CA LEU A 530 -2.87 -29.19 -27.99
C LEU A 530 -3.76 -28.03 -28.46
N GLN A 531 -3.16 -26.90 -28.86
CA GLN A 531 -3.88 -25.69 -29.30
C GLN A 531 -4.89 -25.17 -28.27
N LEU A 532 -4.57 -25.30 -26.97
CA LEU A 532 -5.46 -24.89 -25.88
C LEU A 532 -5.31 -23.42 -25.51
N GLY A 533 -4.34 -22.71 -26.12
CA GLY A 533 -3.99 -21.35 -25.72
C GLY A 533 -3.21 -21.29 -24.40
N VAL A 534 -2.76 -22.44 -23.89
CA VAL A 534 -2.12 -22.59 -22.58
C VAL A 534 -0.89 -23.49 -22.68
N ILE A 535 0.24 -23.03 -22.15
CA ILE A 535 1.49 -23.80 -22.10
C ILE A 535 2.01 -23.95 -20.66
N PRO A 536 2.76 -25.03 -20.34
CA PRO A 536 3.45 -25.16 -19.06
C PRO A 536 4.47 -24.05 -18.82
N MET A 537 4.69 -23.66 -17.56
CA MET A 537 5.65 -22.61 -17.18
C MET A 537 7.08 -22.87 -17.68
N ARG A 538 7.51 -24.14 -17.71
CA ARG A 538 8.82 -24.53 -18.23
C ARG A 538 8.96 -24.15 -19.72
N ASP A 539 7.97 -24.53 -20.52
CA ASP A 539 7.98 -24.27 -21.96
C ASP A 539 7.85 -22.78 -22.25
N PHE A 540 7.09 -22.06 -21.42
CA PHE A 540 7.04 -20.59 -21.46
C PHE A 540 8.42 -19.95 -21.27
N TYR A 541 9.22 -20.39 -20.28
CA TYR A 541 10.58 -19.88 -20.10
C TYR A 541 11.53 -20.21 -21.26
N THR A 542 11.40 -21.41 -21.84
CA THR A 542 12.17 -21.78 -23.04
C THR A 542 11.77 -20.94 -24.25
N ALA A 543 10.49 -20.64 -24.42
CA ALA A 543 10.01 -19.75 -25.47
C ALA A 543 10.53 -18.31 -25.29
N LEU A 544 10.53 -17.77 -24.07
CA LEU A 544 11.11 -16.45 -23.79
C LEU A 544 12.61 -16.39 -24.09
N GLU A 545 13.35 -17.45 -23.74
CA GLU A 545 14.79 -17.56 -24.06
C GLU A 545 15.02 -17.58 -25.58
N HIS A 546 14.22 -18.35 -26.32
CA HIS A 546 14.27 -18.38 -27.77
C HIS A 546 13.96 -17.02 -28.40
N LEU A 547 12.95 -16.31 -27.89
CA LEU A 547 12.60 -14.96 -28.34
C LEU A 547 13.73 -13.96 -28.08
N SER A 548 14.39 -14.05 -26.92
CA SER A 548 15.55 -13.23 -26.59
C SER A 548 16.68 -13.43 -27.60
N HIS A 549 17.03 -14.67 -27.92
CA HIS A 549 18.09 -14.97 -28.89
C HIS A 549 17.75 -14.63 -30.35
N THR A 550 16.49 -14.79 -30.75
CA THR A 550 16.08 -14.64 -32.15
C THR A 550 15.75 -13.18 -32.51
N HIS A 551 15.19 -12.44 -31.56
CA HIS A 551 14.65 -11.10 -31.80
C HIS A 551 15.24 -10.01 -30.91
N ASP A 552 16.28 -10.32 -30.13
CA ASP A 552 16.94 -9.38 -29.20
C ASP A 552 15.96 -8.77 -28.19
N PHE A 553 15.00 -9.59 -27.72
CA PHE A 553 14.04 -9.16 -26.70
C PHE A 553 14.72 -9.14 -25.32
N PRO A 554 14.35 -8.18 -24.43
CA PRO A 554 14.95 -8.00 -23.10
C PRO A 554 14.44 -9.04 -22.10
N PHE A 555 14.71 -10.32 -22.37
CA PHE A 555 14.42 -11.46 -21.49
C PHE A 555 15.67 -12.33 -21.28
N GLU A 556 16.87 -11.78 -21.50
CA GLU A 556 18.13 -12.50 -21.43
C GLU A 556 18.36 -13.05 -20.01
N SER A 557 18.11 -12.21 -19.00
CA SER A 557 18.39 -12.58 -17.63
C SER A 557 17.36 -13.57 -17.09
N LYS A 558 17.83 -14.46 -16.20
CA LYS A 558 16.93 -15.36 -15.46
C LYS A 558 15.89 -14.59 -14.65
N ALA A 559 16.26 -13.43 -14.12
CA ALA A 559 15.38 -12.59 -13.31
C ALA A 559 14.18 -12.07 -14.12
N GLU A 560 14.39 -11.61 -15.35
CA GLU A 560 13.32 -11.08 -16.23
C GLU A 560 12.36 -12.17 -16.67
N ARG A 561 12.87 -13.37 -16.98
CA ARG A 561 12.03 -14.53 -17.29
C ARG A 561 11.16 -14.90 -16.09
N ILE A 562 11.74 -14.97 -14.90
CA ILE A 562 11.02 -15.21 -13.65
C ILE A 562 9.93 -14.16 -13.42
N GLN A 563 10.27 -12.87 -13.56
CA GLN A 563 9.33 -11.76 -13.42
C GLN A 563 8.18 -11.88 -14.44
N SER A 564 8.49 -12.15 -15.70
CA SER A 564 7.50 -12.40 -16.75
C SER A 564 6.56 -13.56 -16.39
N GLY A 565 7.11 -14.66 -15.85
CA GLY A 565 6.34 -15.81 -15.37
C GLY A 565 5.36 -15.46 -14.26
N VAL A 566 5.68 -14.49 -13.39
CA VAL A 566 4.75 -14.03 -12.34
C VAL A 566 3.49 -13.42 -12.95
N LEU A 567 3.59 -12.60 -14.00
CA LEU A 567 2.41 -12.00 -14.61
C LEU A 567 1.71 -12.93 -15.60
N ALA A 568 2.44 -13.88 -16.19
CA ALA A 568 1.94 -14.86 -17.13
C ALA A 568 1.02 -15.92 -16.48
N ASP A 569 1.30 -16.31 -15.24
CA ASP A 569 0.46 -17.23 -14.45
C ASP A 569 -0.06 -16.54 -13.19
N PRO A 570 -1.07 -15.66 -13.26
CA PRO A 570 -1.57 -14.97 -12.06
C PRO A 570 -2.12 -15.91 -10.97
N SER A 571 -2.41 -17.17 -11.31
CA SER A 571 -3.02 -18.15 -10.40
C SER A 571 -2.01 -18.98 -9.59
N GLY A 572 -0.76 -19.05 -10.07
CA GLY A 572 0.28 -19.88 -9.48
C GLY A 572 0.03 -21.38 -9.68
N ASP A 573 -0.65 -21.78 -10.76
CA ASP A 573 -0.92 -23.18 -11.09
C ASP A 573 0.14 -23.80 -12.02
N GLY A 574 1.13 -23.01 -12.44
CA GLY A 574 2.20 -23.43 -13.34
C GLY A 574 1.79 -23.46 -14.81
N ARG A 575 0.63 -22.89 -15.16
CA ARG A 575 0.11 -22.81 -16.54
C ARG A 575 0.01 -21.36 -17.00
N VAL A 576 0.45 -21.12 -18.23
CA VAL A 576 0.48 -19.78 -18.83
C VAL A 576 -0.51 -19.71 -19.97
N ASN A 577 -1.52 -18.84 -19.84
CA ASN A 577 -2.34 -18.43 -20.98
C ASN A 577 -1.55 -17.41 -21.80
N TYR A 578 -0.89 -17.88 -22.85
CA TYR A 578 0.03 -17.04 -23.62
C TYR A 578 -0.70 -16.00 -24.46
N ALA A 579 -1.96 -16.23 -24.84
CA ALA A 579 -2.80 -15.22 -25.51
C ALA A 579 -3.05 -14.02 -24.60
N ARG A 580 -3.34 -14.26 -23.31
CA ARG A 580 -3.43 -13.19 -22.31
C ARG A 580 -2.07 -12.51 -22.09
N PHE A 581 -0.99 -13.29 -22.01
CA PHE A 581 0.35 -12.75 -21.78
C PHE A 581 0.85 -11.87 -22.93
N GLN A 582 0.44 -12.12 -24.17
CA GLN A 582 0.79 -11.27 -25.31
C GLN A 582 0.40 -9.80 -25.13
N HIS A 583 -0.69 -9.53 -24.44
CA HIS A 583 -1.10 -8.16 -24.10
C HIS A 583 -0.15 -7.50 -23.08
N LEU A 584 0.57 -8.28 -22.28
CA LEU A 584 1.52 -7.82 -21.27
C LEU A 584 2.93 -7.66 -21.83
N MET A 585 3.25 -8.34 -22.94
CA MET A 585 4.63 -8.52 -23.34
C MET A 585 5.31 -7.21 -23.75
N TYR A 586 4.65 -6.38 -24.57
CA TYR A 586 5.21 -5.11 -24.99
C TYR A 586 5.43 -4.10 -23.84
N PRO A 587 4.46 -3.84 -22.94
CA PRO A 587 4.73 -2.95 -21.80
C PRO A 587 5.79 -3.51 -20.84
N LEU A 588 5.93 -4.83 -20.71
CA LEU A 588 7.04 -5.43 -19.94
C LEU A 588 8.39 -5.24 -20.63
N MET A 589 8.47 -5.36 -21.95
CA MET A 589 9.70 -5.05 -22.69
C MET A 589 10.11 -3.59 -22.52
N ILE A 590 9.15 -2.66 -22.52
CA ILE A 590 9.41 -1.24 -22.23
C ILE A 590 10.02 -1.08 -20.82
N HIS A 591 9.44 -1.76 -19.83
CA HIS A 591 9.94 -1.75 -18.46
C HIS A 591 11.36 -2.30 -18.35
N PHE A 592 11.61 -3.51 -18.85
CA PHE A 592 12.94 -4.15 -18.78
C PHE A 592 13.99 -3.36 -19.54
N TYR A 593 13.67 -2.85 -20.73
CA TYR A 593 14.58 -1.99 -21.47
C TYR A 593 14.97 -0.73 -20.68
N GLN A 594 14.01 -0.10 -20.00
CA GLN A 594 14.30 1.05 -19.13
C GLN A 594 15.22 0.67 -17.96
N GLU A 595 14.97 -0.46 -17.29
CA GLU A 595 15.82 -0.92 -16.19
C GLU A 595 17.24 -1.26 -16.66
N HIS A 596 17.40 -1.93 -17.79
CA HIS A 596 18.70 -2.24 -18.39
C HIS A 596 19.54 -1.00 -18.64
N GLU A 597 18.94 0.01 -19.25
CA GLU A 597 19.66 1.23 -19.59
C GLU A 597 20.08 2.01 -18.33
N VAL A 598 19.24 2.02 -17.30
CA VAL A 598 19.61 2.59 -15.99
C VAL A 598 20.77 1.81 -15.37
N LEU A 599 20.72 0.47 -15.36
CA LEU A 599 21.77 -0.38 -14.81
C LEU A 599 23.10 -0.23 -15.58
N ARG A 600 23.04 -0.15 -16.91
CA ARG A 600 24.22 0.12 -17.75
C ARG A 600 24.84 1.48 -17.41
N ALA A 601 24.03 2.52 -17.27
CA ALA A 601 24.50 3.85 -16.93
C ALA A 601 25.11 3.90 -15.52
N MET A 602 24.54 3.17 -14.55
CA MET A 602 25.13 3.02 -13.21
C MET A 602 26.50 2.34 -13.26
N CYS A 603 26.63 1.23 -13.99
CA CYS A 603 27.91 0.50 -14.12
C CYS A 603 29.03 1.31 -14.79
N ILE A 604 28.69 2.25 -15.67
CA ILE A 604 29.66 3.13 -16.34
C ILE A 604 30.15 4.23 -15.38
N GLY A 605 29.24 4.80 -14.58
CA GLY A 605 29.56 5.82 -13.58
C GLY A 605 30.59 5.34 -12.56
N ASP A 606 30.41 4.12 -12.02
CA ASP A 606 31.28 3.55 -10.98
C ASP A 606 32.70 3.20 -11.48
N LYS A 607 32.94 3.14 -12.80
CA LYS A 607 34.28 2.91 -13.38
C LYS A 607 35.06 4.20 -13.66
N SER A 608 34.41 5.36 -13.54
CA SER A 608 34.97 6.67 -13.87
C SER A 608 35.40 7.52 -12.66
N THR A 609 35.18 6.98 -11.45
CA THR A 609 35.65 7.49 -10.15
C THR A 609 36.71 6.55 -9.59
#